data_AF-A0A1G5DZA3-F1
#
_entry.id   AF-A0A1G5DZA3-F1
#
_cell.length_a   1.000
_cell.length_b   1.000
_cell.length_c   1.000
_cell.angle_alpha   90.00
_cell.angle_beta   90.00
_cell.angle_gamma   90.00
#
_symmetry.space_group_name_H-M   'P 1'
#
loop_
_entity.id
_entity.type
_entity.pdbx_description
1 polymer ?
#
loop_
_entity_poly.entity_id
_entity_poly.type
_entity_poly.pdbx_seq_one_letter_code
_entity_poly.pdbx_strand_id
1 'polypeptide(L)'
;MQIVTTHKGTDFDGLASLIAATMIYPDAVPVLPKSVNANVRAFMAIHKDLFEILHPREIDLDEVTQLIVVDTNSWKRLDGFAPLKDRDDLTIHVWDHHHGGDIKADMVRNEGYGSAVTHLILELEARRMVLTPILATLFLIGIYEDTGSLTYPSTTPEDARAVAWLLDRKADLTVLSGFLKQAYGEKQKSVLFEMMKKPDRRKVNGYTLSFASVPIEGHVANLSVVVNMFLDLENSDAAFGVFYDGEGSKCMIIGRSKAEHLDMGKLMRNLGGGGHPGAGAAQFKSDFHNPDAVFTMLCNLVENDQVASVQLGDIMSFPVVSVETTTPMEALGELLRERGCTGVPVTDNGKVVGVISRRDFKKLRKEKQLKSPVKAYMTPSVVEIEAEKSPLEAARLMIKHDIGRVPVVENGEMIGIVTRTDVMRYYYDLIPD
;
A
#
# COMPACT_ATOMS: atom_id res chain seq x y z
N MET A 1 -9.60 -16.96 -38.35
CA MET A 1 -9.38 -17.56 -37.01
C MET A 1 -9.51 -16.48 -35.95
N GLN A 2 -10.06 -16.82 -34.79
CA GLN A 2 -10.12 -15.93 -33.63
C GLN A 2 -8.94 -16.27 -32.72
N ILE A 3 -8.24 -15.26 -32.21
CA ILE A 3 -7.15 -15.46 -31.25
C ILE A 3 -7.36 -14.58 -30.03
N VAL A 4 -6.95 -15.08 -28.87
CA VAL A 4 -6.81 -14.26 -27.65
C VAL A 4 -5.35 -14.21 -27.25
N THR A 5 -4.86 -13.02 -26.90
CA THR A 5 -3.46 -12.83 -26.47
C THR A 5 -3.34 -11.75 -25.40
N THR A 6 -2.17 -11.68 -24.79
CA THR A 6 -1.84 -10.74 -23.70
C THR A 6 -0.43 -10.16 -23.90
N HIS A 7 0.06 -9.38 -22.95
CA HIS A 7 1.32 -8.68 -23.05
C HIS A 7 2.56 -9.57 -22.86
N LYS A 8 3.69 -9.16 -23.43
CA LYS A 8 5.03 -9.66 -23.10
C LYS A 8 5.33 -9.48 -21.61
N GLY A 9 6.00 -10.46 -21.02
CA GLY A 9 6.25 -10.49 -19.58
C GLY A 9 4.99 -10.87 -18.80
N THR A 10 4.15 -11.74 -19.37
CA THR A 10 2.86 -12.15 -18.82
C THR A 10 2.98 -12.61 -17.37
N ASP A 11 2.23 -11.98 -16.47
CA ASP A 11 1.97 -12.37 -15.08
C ASP A 11 0.71 -13.25 -14.98
N PHE A 12 0.25 -13.56 -13.76
CA PHE A 12 -0.97 -14.35 -13.61
C PHE A 12 -2.22 -13.58 -13.98
N ASP A 13 -2.27 -12.24 -13.90
CA ASP A 13 -3.44 -11.52 -14.39
C ASP A 13 -3.57 -11.70 -15.91
N GLY A 14 -2.49 -11.48 -16.67
CA GLY A 14 -2.47 -11.74 -18.10
C GLY A 14 -2.78 -13.20 -18.48
N LEU A 15 -2.21 -14.19 -17.77
CA LEU A 15 -2.51 -15.61 -18.03
C LEU A 15 -3.95 -15.97 -17.66
N ALA A 16 -4.44 -15.53 -16.50
CA ALA A 16 -5.78 -15.82 -16.02
C ALA A 16 -6.82 -15.19 -16.94
N SER A 17 -6.59 -13.95 -17.35
CA SER A 17 -7.41 -13.25 -18.34
C SER A 17 -7.40 -13.95 -19.70
N LEU A 18 -6.24 -14.45 -20.16
CA LEU A 18 -6.13 -15.19 -21.41
C LEU A 18 -7.06 -16.42 -21.40
N ILE A 19 -7.03 -17.19 -20.32
CA ILE A 19 -7.84 -18.41 -20.16
C ILE A 19 -9.31 -18.09 -19.90
N ALA A 20 -9.63 -17.04 -19.13
CA ALA A 20 -11.02 -16.63 -18.92
C ALA A 20 -11.66 -16.15 -20.23
N ALA A 21 -10.89 -15.47 -21.09
CA ALA A 21 -11.38 -15.01 -22.37
C ALA A 21 -11.74 -16.16 -23.34
N THR A 22 -11.01 -17.28 -23.37
CA THR A 22 -11.40 -18.43 -24.22
C THR A 22 -12.73 -19.06 -23.79
N MET A 23 -13.14 -18.88 -22.54
CA MET A 23 -14.47 -19.30 -22.08
C MET A 23 -15.59 -18.37 -22.57
N ILE A 24 -15.28 -17.09 -22.79
CA ILE A 24 -16.20 -16.07 -23.32
C ILE A 24 -16.26 -16.14 -24.85
N TYR A 25 -15.14 -16.46 -25.49
CA TYR A 25 -14.93 -16.62 -26.92
C TYR A 25 -14.50 -18.07 -27.22
N PRO A 26 -15.45 -19.03 -27.31
CA PRO A 26 -15.13 -20.46 -27.38
C PRO A 26 -14.36 -20.88 -28.65
N ASP A 27 -14.43 -20.09 -29.72
CA ASP A 27 -13.69 -20.33 -30.97
C ASP A 27 -12.30 -19.66 -30.98
N ALA A 28 -11.96 -18.90 -29.92
CA ALA A 28 -10.69 -18.19 -29.84
C ALA A 28 -9.57 -19.10 -29.34
N VAL A 29 -8.48 -19.14 -30.10
CA VAL A 29 -7.27 -19.87 -29.73
C VAL A 29 -6.43 -19.02 -28.78
N PRO A 30 -6.06 -19.51 -27.58
CA PRO A 30 -5.20 -18.77 -26.67
C PRO A 30 -3.76 -18.77 -27.16
N VAL A 31 -3.17 -17.58 -27.28
CA VAL A 31 -1.80 -17.38 -27.75
C VAL A 31 -0.97 -16.67 -26.69
N LEU A 32 -0.05 -17.41 -26.08
CA LEU A 32 0.80 -16.92 -25.01
C LEU A 32 2.14 -16.40 -25.54
N PRO A 33 2.53 -15.15 -25.22
CA PRO A 33 3.83 -14.58 -25.57
C PRO A 33 5.01 -15.45 -25.14
N LYS A 34 6.14 -15.34 -25.83
CA LYS A 34 7.35 -16.10 -25.46
C LYS A 34 7.90 -15.68 -24.09
N SER A 35 7.78 -14.40 -23.78
CA SER A 35 8.23 -13.83 -22.52
C SER A 35 7.09 -13.87 -21.49
N VAL A 36 7.28 -14.66 -20.44
CA VAL A 36 6.36 -14.79 -19.29
C VAL A 36 7.13 -14.68 -17.98
N ASN A 37 6.47 -14.27 -16.91
CA ASN A 37 7.06 -14.18 -15.57
C ASN A 37 7.43 -15.57 -15.03
N ALA A 38 8.35 -15.59 -14.05
CA ALA A 38 8.91 -16.84 -13.52
C ALA A 38 7.84 -17.72 -12.87
N ASN A 39 6.91 -17.13 -12.13
CA ASN A 39 5.85 -17.87 -11.45
C ASN A 39 4.84 -18.48 -12.44
N VAL A 40 4.47 -17.71 -13.47
CA VAL A 40 3.65 -18.19 -14.60
C VAL A 40 4.33 -19.34 -15.32
N ARG A 41 5.64 -19.22 -15.58
CA ARG A 41 6.43 -20.30 -16.20
C ARG A 41 6.43 -21.57 -15.35
N ALA A 42 6.58 -21.43 -14.03
CA ALA A 42 6.54 -22.55 -13.09
C ALA A 42 5.16 -23.21 -13.06
N PHE A 43 4.09 -22.41 -13.06
CA PHE A 43 2.72 -22.90 -13.17
C PHE A 43 2.48 -23.67 -14.47
N MET A 44 2.87 -23.10 -15.61
CA MET A 44 2.72 -23.73 -16.92
C MET A 44 3.55 -25.01 -17.07
N ALA A 45 4.73 -25.10 -16.44
CA ALA A 45 5.52 -26.33 -16.49
C ALA A 45 4.81 -27.55 -15.90
N ILE A 46 3.91 -27.32 -14.94
CA ILE A 46 3.11 -28.36 -14.27
C ILE A 46 1.76 -28.56 -14.97
N HIS A 47 1.18 -27.50 -15.51
CA HIS A 47 -0.22 -27.47 -15.98
C HIS A 47 -0.37 -27.30 -17.50
N LYS A 48 0.70 -27.38 -18.29
CA LYS A 48 0.66 -27.14 -19.75
C LYS A 48 -0.41 -27.95 -20.49
N ASP A 49 -0.66 -29.20 -20.08
CA ASP A 49 -1.59 -30.08 -20.77
C ASP A 49 -3.06 -29.74 -20.45
N LEU A 50 -3.32 -28.82 -19.52
CA LEU A 50 -4.65 -28.30 -19.20
C LEU A 50 -5.07 -27.14 -20.10
N PHE A 51 -4.11 -26.46 -20.74
CA PHE A 51 -4.36 -25.26 -21.53
C PHE A 51 -3.75 -25.46 -22.91
N GLU A 52 -4.59 -25.68 -23.91
CA GLU A 52 -4.19 -25.84 -25.32
C GLU A 52 -3.72 -24.49 -25.92
N ILE A 53 -2.59 -23.99 -25.41
CA ILE A 53 -2.02 -22.68 -25.73
C ILE A 53 -1.02 -22.81 -26.87
N LEU A 54 -1.15 -21.92 -27.86
CA LEU A 54 -0.16 -21.75 -28.93
C LEU A 54 0.79 -20.58 -28.64
N HIS A 55 1.91 -20.53 -29.37
CA HIS A 55 2.80 -19.38 -29.37
C HIS A 55 2.64 -18.52 -30.64
N PRO A 56 3.03 -17.23 -30.62
CA PRO A 56 2.85 -16.34 -31.78
C PRO A 56 3.46 -16.84 -33.09
N ARG A 57 4.47 -17.71 -33.04
CA ARG A 57 5.12 -18.29 -34.23
C ARG A 57 4.31 -19.39 -34.90
N GLU A 58 3.30 -19.91 -34.21
CA GLU A 58 2.42 -20.99 -34.68
C GLU A 58 1.13 -20.44 -35.30
N ILE A 59 0.94 -19.12 -35.27
CA ILE A 59 -0.24 -18.44 -35.80
C ILE A 59 0.04 -17.95 -37.22
N ASP A 60 -0.82 -18.32 -38.15
CA ASP A 60 -0.90 -17.66 -39.44
C ASP A 60 -1.63 -16.33 -39.29
N LEU A 61 -0.89 -15.23 -39.40
CA LEU A 61 -1.43 -13.89 -39.20
C LEU A 61 -2.45 -13.50 -40.27
N ASP A 62 -2.37 -14.07 -41.48
CA ASP A 62 -3.27 -13.74 -42.58
C ASP A 62 -4.68 -14.31 -42.30
N GLU A 63 -4.74 -15.47 -41.65
CA GLU A 63 -6.01 -16.10 -41.27
C GLU A 63 -6.71 -15.41 -40.10
N VAL A 64 -6.06 -14.53 -39.34
CA VAL A 64 -6.66 -13.88 -38.16
C VAL A 64 -7.76 -12.91 -38.58
N THR A 65 -8.99 -13.17 -38.11
CA THR A 65 -10.19 -12.36 -38.38
C THR A 65 -10.67 -11.60 -37.14
N GLN A 66 -10.29 -12.06 -35.95
CA GLN A 66 -10.60 -11.40 -34.69
C GLN A 66 -9.43 -11.54 -33.70
N LEU A 67 -9.09 -10.42 -33.08
CA LEU A 67 -8.05 -10.31 -32.05
C LEU A 67 -8.69 -9.88 -30.73
N ILE A 68 -8.67 -10.76 -29.74
CA ILE A 68 -9.03 -10.45 -28.36
C ILE A 68 -7.73 -10.17 -27.61
N VAL A 69 -7.61 -8.98 -27.04
CA VAL A 69 -6.45 -8.56 -26.25
C VAL A 69 -6.88 -8.44 -24.80
N VAL A 70 -6.12 -9.06 -23.91
CA VAL A 70 -6.38 -9.00 -22.47
C VAL A 70 -5.19 -8.47 -21.70
N ASP A 71 -5.47 -7.71 -20.64
CA ASP A 71 -4.49 -7.13 -19.72
C ASP A 71 -3.44 -6.20 -20.39
N THR A 72 -3.82 -5.64 -21.55
CA THR A 72 -3.10 -4.54 -22.16
C THR A 72 -3.90 -3.89 -23.28
N ASN A 73 -3.70 -2.58 -23.42
CA ASN A 73 -4.18 -1.80 -24.54
C ASN A 73 -3.03 -1.25 -25.43
N SER A 74 -1.88 -1.95 -25.53
CA SER A 74 -0.75 -1.47 -26.34
C SER A 74 -0.16 -2.50 -27.31
N TRP A 75 -0.04 -2.10 -28.59
CA TRP A 75 0.57 -2.90 -29.65
C TRP A 75 2.03 -3.27 -29.36
N LYS A 76 2.79 -2.37 -28.74
CA LYS A 76 4.20 -2.62 -28.38
C LYS A 76 4.34 -3.79 -27.39
N ARG A 77 3.33 -4.00 -26.55
CA ARG A 77 3.28 -5.07 -25.57
C ARG A 77 2.88 -6.42 -26.19
N LEU A 78 2.31 -6.46 -27.40
CA LEU A 78 1.93 -7.71 -28.06
C LEU A 78 3.13 -8.38 -28.75
N ASP A 79 3.34 -9.68 -28.51
CA ASP A 79 4.46 -10.45 -29.06
C ASP A 79 4.12 -11.06 -30.42
N GLY A 80 4.78 -10.62 -31.48
CA GLY A 80 4.57 -11.15 -32.84
C GLY A 80 3.37 -10.58 -33.61
N PHE A 81 2.52 -9.76 -32.97
CA PHE A 81 1.26 -9.30 -33.58
C PHE A 81 1.27 -7.87 -34.14
N ALA A 82 2.40 -7.17 -34.13
CA ALA A 82 2.50 -5.83 -34.72
C ALA A 82 2.00 -5.73 -36.19
N PRO A 83 2.18 -6.75 -37.07
CA PRO A 83 1.63 -6.70 -38.43
C PRO A 83 0.10 -6.60 -38.52
N LEU A 84 -0.63 -6.99 -37.46
CA LEU A 84 -2.09 -6.91 -37.42
C LEU A 84 -2.62 -5.48 -37.20
N LYS A 85 -1.75 -4.53 -36.83
CA LYS A 85 -2.13 -3.17 -36.41
C LYS A 85 -2.89 -2.36 -37.47
N ASP A 86 -2.52 -2.53 -38.73
CA ASP A 86 -3.01 -1.72 -39.84
C ASP A 86 -4.01 -2.51 -40.72
N ARG A 87 -4.55 -3.63 -40.22
CA ARG A 87 -5.58 -4.42 -40.92
C ARG A 87 -6.97 -3.83 -40.69
N ASP A 88 -7.62 -3.41 -41.76
CA ASP A 88 -8.99 -2.87 -41.73
C ASP A 88 -10.08 -3.96 -41.63
N ASP A 89 -9.72 -5.23 -41.89
CA ASP A 89 -10.61 -6.38 -41.88
C ASP A 89 -10.56 -7.17 -40.56
N LEU A 90 -9.91 -6.61 -39.53
CA LEU A 90 -9.69 -7.24 -38.24
C LEU A 90 -10.63 -6.66 -37.17
N THR A 91 -11.46 -7.51 -36.56
CA THR A 91 -12.24 -7.11 -35.36
C THR A 91 -11.35 -7.21 -34.11
N ILE A 92 -11.30 -6.16 -33.30
CA ILE A 92 -10.46 -6.08 -32.11
C ILE A 92 -11.30 -5.85 -30.85
N HIS A 93 -11.16 -6.72 -29.86
CA HIS A 93 -11.76 -6.58 -28.53
C HIS A 93 -10.66 -6.44 -27.48
N VAL A 94 -10.80 -5.49 -26.56
CA VAL A 94 -9.84 -5.24 -25.48
C VAL A 94 -10.52 -5.40 -24.13
N TRP A 95 -9.90 -6.16 -23.23
CA TRP A 95 -10.22 -6.28 -21.82
C TRP A 95 -8.99 -5.86 -21.02
N ASP A 96 -9.02 -4.69 -20.39
CA ASP A 96 -7.88 -4.11 -19.68
C ASP A 96 -8.38 -3.41 -18.41
N HIS A 97 -7.47 -3.01 -17.53
CA HIS A 97 -7.73 -2.12 -16.38
C HIS A 97 -6.75 -0.94 -16.33
N HIS A 98 -5.79 -0.90 -17.26
CA HIS A 98 -4.79 0.16 -17.36
C HIS A 98 -5.33 1.41 -18.06
N HIS A 99 -4.82 2.58 -17.67
CA HIS A 99 -5.16 3.84 -18.33
C HIS A 99 -4.28 4.08 -19.57
N GLY A 100 -4.91 4.47 -20.68
CA GLY A 100 -4.22 4.76 -21.95
C GLY A 100 -4.06 3.53 -22.85
N GLY A 101 -3.46 3.74 -24.03
CA GLY A 101 -3.25 2.68 -25.02
C GLY A 101 -3.20 3.20 -26.46
N ASP A 102 -2.69 2.37 -27.37
CA ASP A 102 -2.59 2.68 -28.80
C ASP A 102 -3.35 1.68 -29.69
N ILE A 103 -4.11 0.76 -29.11
CA ILE A 103 -5.01 -0.14 -29.84
C ILE A 103 -6.35 0.56 -30.05
N LYS A 104 -6.80 0.61 -31.31
CA LYS A 104 -8.15 1.05 -31.67
C LYS A 104 -9.02 -0.20 -31.76
N ALA A 105 -9.95 -0.37 -30.82
CA ALA A 105 -10.75 -1.57 -30.69
C ALA A 105 -12.23 -1.30 -30.92
N ASP A 106 -12.94 -2.30 -31.46
CA ASP A 106 -14.40 -2.30 -31.65
C ASP A 106 -15.15 -2.43 -30.32
N MET A 107 -14.53 -3.10 -29.35
CA MET A 107 -15.02 -3.23 -27.98
C MET A 107 -13.88 -3.00 -26.99
N VAL A 108 -14.14 -2.18 -25.97
CA VAL A 108 -13.21 -1.94 -24.86
C VAL A 108 -13.95 -2.13 -23.54
N ARG A 109 -13.40 -3.00 -22.68
CA ARG A 109 -13.73 -3.12 -21.25
C ARG A 109 -12.51 -2.63 -20.47
N ASN A 110 -12.69 -1.53 -19.76
CA ASN A 110 -11.61 -0.81 -19.06
C ASN A 110 -12.15 0.00 -17.88
N GLU A 111 -13.15 -0.54 -17.21
CA GLU A 111 -13.51 -0.17 -15.86
C GLU A 111 -12.27 -0.36 -14.96
N GLY A 112 -11.98 0.63 -14.10
CA GLY A 112 -10.75 0.69 -13.30
C GLY A 112 -10.73 -0.28 -12.12
N TYR A 113 -10.95 -1.57 -12.38
CA TYR A 113 -10.85 -2.64 -11.39
C TYR A 113 -9.39 -2.89 -10.99
N GLY A 114 -9.20 -3.55 -9.85
CA GLY A 114 -7.87 -3.86 -9.34
C GLY A 114 -7.10 -4.84 -10.23
N SER A 115 -7.78 -5.60 -11.08
CA SER A 115 -7.21 -6.60 -11.98
C SER A 115 -8.01 -6.71 -13.28
N ALA A 116 -7.35 -7.01 -14.40
CA ALA A 116 -7.99 -7.24 -15.70
C ALA A 116 -8.90 -8.47 -15.69
N VAL A 117 -8.50 -9.57 -15.02
CA VAL A 117 -9.30 -10.80 -14.99
C VAL A 117 -10.63 -10.60 -14.27
N THR A 118 -10.75 -9.63 -13.37
CA THR A 118 -12.01 -9.29 -12.68
C THR A 118 -13.15 -9.02 -13.67
N HIS A 119 -12.86 -8.30 -14.77
CA HIS A 119 -13.86 -8.07 -15.83
C HIS A 119 -14.41 -9.36 -16.41
N LEU A 120 -13.50 -10.28 -16.73
CA LEU A 120 -13.82 -11.54 -17.37
C LEU A 120 -14.57 -12.44 -16.39
N ILE A 121 -14.23 -12.43 -15.09
CA ILE A 121 -14.95 -13.20 -14.07
C ILE A 121 -16.39 -12.71 -13.90
N LEU A 122 -16.61 -11.40 -13.84
CA LEU A 122 -17.97 -10.87 -13.76
C LEU A 122 -18.80 -11.22 -15.00
N GLU A 123 -18.19 -11.24 -16.19
CA GLU A 123 -18.85 -11.69 -17.41
C GLU A 123 -19.17 -13.19 -17.37
N LEU A 124 -18.24 -14.04 -16.89
CA LEU A 124 -18.46 -15.48 -16.70
C LEU A 124 -19.57 -15.75 -15.68
N GLU A 125 -19.63 -14.97 -14.60
CA GLU A 125 -20.73 -15.01 -13.62
C GLU A 125 -22.07 -14.64 -14.25
N ALA A 126 -22.12 -13.53 -14.99
CA ALA A 126 -23.33 -13.07 -15.67
C ALA A 126 -23.86 -14.11 -16.67
N ARG A 127 -22.96 -14.80 -17.37
CA ARG A 127 -23.27 -15.90 -18.29
C ARG A 127 -23.56 -17.24 -17.59
N ARG A 128 -23.45 -17.30 -16.26
CA ARG A 128 -23.64 -18.51 -15.45
C ARG A 128 -22.75 -19.68 -15.88
N MET A 129 -21.51 -19.36 -16.24
CA MET A 129 -20.52 -20.35 -16.66
C MET A 129 -20.10 -21.24 -15.49
N VAL A 130 -19.83 -22.51 -15.79
CA VAL A 130 -19.34 -23.49 -14.82
C VAL A 130 -17.82 -23.49 -14.86
N LEU A 131 -17.18 -23.35 -13.70
CA LEU A 131 -15.73 -23.46 -13.56
C LEU A 131 -15.34 -24.76 -12.89
N THR A 132 -14.23 -25.33 -13.34
CA THR A 132 -13.52 -26.36 -12.57
C THR A 132 -12.74 -25.69 -11.43
N PRO A 133 -12.43 -26.42 -10.34
CA PRO A 133 -11.65 -25.86 -9.24
C PRO A 133 -10.28 -25.31 -9.67
N ILE A 134 -9.62 -25.93 -10.66
CA ILE A 134 -8.32 -25.47 -11.16
C ILE A 134 -8.44 -24.14 -11.94
N LEU A 135 -9.50 -23.94 -12.73
CA LEU A 135 -9.76 -22.66 -13.38
C LEU A 135 -10.10 -21.59 -12.35
N ALA A 136 -10.95 -21.91 -11.38
CA ALA A 136 -11.28 -20.98 -10.31
C ALA A 136 -10.02 -20.57 -9.51
N THR A 137 -9.10 -21.51 -9.30
CA THR A 137 -7.80 -21.26 -8.64
C THR A 137 -6.90 -20.35 -9.48
N LEU A 138 -6.76 -20.61 -10.79
CA LEU A 138 -5.97 -19.76 -11.69
C LEU A 138 -6.49 -18.31 -11.69
N PHE A 139 -7.81 -18.13 -11.81
CA PHE A 139 -8.40 -16.81 -11.84
C PHE A 139 -8.24 -16.08 -10.50
N LEU A 140 -8.33 -16.81 -9.39
CA LEU A 140 -8.09 -16.24 -8.07
C LEU A 140 -6.64 -15.78 -7.89
N ILE A 141 -5.67 -16.52 -8.44
CA ILE A 141 -4.25 -16.12 -8.44
C ILE A 141 -4.08 -14.81 -9.21
N GLY A 142 -4.70 -14.66 -10.38
CA GLY A 142 -4.66 -13.41 -11.17
C GLY A 142 -5.13 -12.20 -10.37
N ILE A 143 -6.33 -12.28 -9.77
CA ILE A 143 -6.86 -11.18 -8.95
C ILE A 143 -5.94 -10.88 -7.76
N TYR A 144 -5.46 -11.90 -7.05
CA TYR A 144 -4.66 -11.69 -5.84
C TYR A 144 -3.24 -11.19 -6.14
N GLU A 145 -2.67 -11.48 -7.30
CA GLU A 145 -1.36 -10.92 -7.68
C GLU A 145 -1.45 -9.39 -7.83
N ASP A 146 -2.46 -8.90 -8.53
CA ASP A 146 -2.60 -7.48 -8.86
C ASP A 146 -3.25 -6.64 -7.75
N THR A 147 -4.04 -7.26 -6.88
CA THR A 147 -4.67 -6.59 -5.72
C THR A 147 -3.86 -6.75 -4.42
N GLY A 148 -2.73 -7.46 -4.46
CA GLY A 148 -1.96 -7.78 -3.25
C GLY A 148 -2.80 -8.56 -2.24
N SER A 149 -3.57 -9.55 -2.71
CA SER A 149 -4.57 -10.26 -1.91
C SER A 149 -5.61 -9.31 -1.30
N LEU A 150 -6.16 -8.40 -2.11
CA LEU A 150 -7.16 -7.39 -1.73
C LEU A 150 -6.68 -6.34 -0.72
N THR A 151 -5.35 -6.11 -0.60
CA THR A 151 -4.79 -5.14 0.34
C THR A 151 -4.30 -3.86 -0.32
N TYR A 152 -4.18 -3.84 -1.64
CA TYR A 152 -3.71 -2.65 -2.37
C TYR A 152 -4.82 -1.60 -2.53
N PRO A 153 -4.50 -0.29 -2.52
CA PRO A 153 -5.49 0.78 -2.69
C PRO A 153 -6.25 0.75 -4.02
N SER A 154 -5.71 0.08 -5.05
CA SER A 154 -6.38 -0.13 -6.34
C SER A 154 -7.49 -1.17 -6.30
N THR A 155 -7.64 -1.92 -5.20
CA THR A 155 -8.65 -2.96 -5.05
C THR A 155 -10.06 -2.36 -5.01
N THR A 156 -10.97 -2.92 -5.79
CA THR A 156 -12.38 -2.51 -5.90
C THR A 156 -13.34 -3.51 -5.24
N PRO A 157 -14.59 -3.11 -4.94
CA PRO A 157 -15.61 -4.04 -4.47
C PRO A 157 -15.88 -5.20 -5.45
N GLU A 158 -15.72 -4.95 -6.75
CA GLU A 158 -15.86 -5.92 -7.82
C GLU A 158 -14.82 -7.03 -7.74
N ASP A 159 -13.57 -6.69 -7.43
CA ASP A 159 -12.51 -7.68 -7.19
C ASP A 159 -12.90 -8.62 -6.03
N ALA A 160 -13.40 -8.05 -4.93
CA ALA A 160 -13.84 -8.83 -3.78
C ALA A 160 -15.04 -9.75 -4.09
N ARG A 161 -15.98 -9.30 -4.92
CA ARG A 161 -17.11 -10.14 -5.37
C ARG A 161 -16.65 -11.27 -6.28
N ALA A 162 -15.77 -10.98 -7.24
CA ALA A 162 -15.17 -11.99 -8.11
C ALA A 162 -14.43 -13.05 -7.29
N VAL A 163 -13.65 -12.63 -6.29
CA VAL A 163 -12.98 -13.54 -5.34
C VAL A 163 -13.97 -14.43 -4.60
N ALA A 164 -15.04 -13.87 -4.04
CA ALA A 164 -16.07 -14.65 -3.35
C ALA A 164 -16.68 -15.71 -4.28
N TRP A 165 -17.00 -15.33 -5.52
CA TRP A 165 -17.57 -16.22 -6.52
C TRP A 165 -16.63 -17.37 -6.94
N LEU A 166 -15.33 -17.10 -6.99
CA LEU A 166 -14.28 -18.10 -7.28
C LEU A 166 -14.09 -19.06 -6.10
N LEU A 167 -14.14 -18.57 -4.86
CA LEU A 167 -14.07 -19.41 -3.66
C LEU A 167 -15.28 -20.35 -3.54
N ASP A 168 -16.48 -19.87 -3.92
CA ASP A 168 -17.67 -20.73 -4.02
C ASP A 168 -17.48 -21.88 -5.02
N ARG A 169 -16.64 -21.68 -6.04
CA ARG A 169 -16.21 -22.67 -7.05
C ARG A 169 -15.00 -23.50 -6.64
N LYS A 170 -14.67 -23.51 -5.35
CA LYS A 170 -13.59 -24.32 -4.77
C LYS A 170 -12.21 -23.93 -5.28
N ALA A 171 -11.97 -22.65 -5.57
CA ALA A 171 -10.62 -22.15 -5.74
C ALA A 171 -9.75 -22.48 -4.52
N ASP A 172 -8.54 -23.00 -4.74
CA ASP A 172 -7.67 -23.54 -3.69
C ASP A 172 -6.63 -22.52 -3.23
N LEU A 173 -6.84 -21.97 -2.04
CA LEU A 173 -5.93 -21.01 -1.41
C LEU A 173 -4.54 -21.60 -1.07
N THR A 174 -4.44 -22.92 -0.89
CA THR A 174 -3.16 -23.59 -0.62
C THR A 174 -2.29 -23.58 -1.87
N VAL A 175 -2.88 -23.96 -3.01
CA VAL A 175 -2.22 -23.92 -4.32
C VAL A 175 -1.81 -22.49 -4.65
N LEU A 176 -2.73 -21.54 -4.48
CA LEU A 176 -2.48 -20.12 -4.67
C LEU A 176 -1.27 -19.62 -3.88
N SER A 177 -1.16 -19.99 -2.59
CA SER A 177 -0.05 -19.56 -1.74
C SER A 177 1.33 -20.06 -2.22
N GLY A 178 1.36 -21.15 -2.99
CA GLY A 178 2.57 -21.69 -3.60
C GLY A 178 3.09 -20.84 -4.77
N PHE A 179 2.19 -20.14 -5.47
CA PHE A 179 2.52 -19.35 -6.66
C PHE A 179 2.59 -17.84 -6.42
N LEU A 180 1.79 -17.31 -5.47
CA LEU A 180 1.84 -15.88 -5.08
C LEU A 180 3.04 -15.53 -4.21
N LYS A 181 3.64 -16.51 -3.54
CA LYS A 181 4.94 -16.31 -2.92
C LYS A 181 5.90 -16.00 -4.06
N GLN A 182 6.25 -14.72 -4.23
CA GLN A 182 7.50 -14.34 -4.87
C GLN A 182 8.57 -15.19 -4.22
N ALA A 183 8.96 -16.28 -4.89
CA ALA A 183 10.06 -17.08 -4.46
C ALA A 183 11.25 -16.14 -4.59
N TYR A 184 11.66 -15.55 -3.47
CA TYR A 184 12.86 -14.76 -3.39
C TYR A 184 13.96 -15.68 -3.91
N GLY A 185 14.44 -15.41 -5.11
CA GLY A 185 15.54 -16.17 -5.67
C GLY A 185 16.71 -16.08 -4.70
N GLU A 186 17.62 -17.04 -4.76
CA GLU A 186 18.81 -17.06 -3.90
C GLU A 186 19.55 -15.70 -3.93
N LYS A 187 19.57 -15.02 -5.09
CA LYS A 187 20.13 -13.68 -5.22
C LYS A 187 19.39 -12.63 -4.38
N GLN A 188 18.05 -12.57 -4.42
CA GLN A 188 17.26 -11.62 -3.63
C GLN A 188 17.39 -11.88 -2.13
N LYS A 189 17.41 -13.15 -1.71
CA LYS A 189 17.64 -13.53 -0.31
C LYS A 189 19.01 -13.08 0.16
N SER A 190 20.05 -13.30 -0.64
CA SER A 190 21.41 -12.84 -0.32
C SER A 190 21.47 -11.31 -0.20
N VAL A 191 20.85 -10.56 -1.12
CA VAL A 191 20.81 -9.09 -1.02
C VAL A 191 20.06 -8.64 0.24
N LEU A 192 18.90 -9.22 0.55
CA LEU A 192 18.18 -8.90 1.78
C LEU A 192 19.03 -9.19 3.02
N PHE A 193 19.69 -10.35 3.06
CA PHE A 193 20.56 -10.73 4.15
C PHE A 193 21.69 -9.71 4.34
N GLU A 194 22.32 -9.25 3.26
CA GLU A 194 23.32 -8.17 3.32
C GLU A 194 22.72 -6.85 3.84
N MET A 195 21.52 -6.46 3.38
CA MET A 195 20.84 -5.25 3.87
C MET A 195 20.57 -5.31 5.39
N MET A 196 20.21 -6.49 5.90
CA MET A 196 19.87 -6.71 7.31
C MET A 196 21.09 -6.75 8.25
N LYS A 197 22.33 -6.88 7.75
CA LYS A 197 23.52 -7.00 8.62
C LYS A 197 23.78 -5.75 9.43
N LYS A 198 23.62 -4.58 8.82
CA LYS A 198 23.90 -3.28 9.45
C LYS A 198 23.06 -2.17 8.82
N PRO A 199 21.73 -2.19 9.02
CA PRO A 199 20.87 -1.10 8.58
C PRO A 199 21.29 0.22 9.26
N ASP A 200 21.33 1.30 8.50
CA ASP A 200 21.45 2.66 9.04
C ASP A 200 20.05 3.22 9.23
N ARG A 201 19.70 3.56 10.47
CA ARG A 201 18.37 4.06 10.82
C ARG A 201 18.49 5.50 11.28
N ARG A 202 17.76 6.41 10.62
CA ARG A 202 17.75 7.85 10.92
C ARG A 202 16.34 8.34 11.17
N LYS A 203 16.22 9.38 11.99
CA LYS A 203 14.94 10.09 12.21
C LYS A 203 15.01 11.46 11.58
N VAL A 204 14.06 11.76 10.70
CA VAL A 204 14.02 12.98 9.89
C VAL A 204 12.57 13.46 9.78
N ASN A 205 12.28 14.71 10.14
CA ASN A 205 10.91 15.27 10.12
C ASN A 205 9.83 14.36 10.75
N GLY A 206 10.16 13.68 11.85
CA GLY A 206 9.25 12.73 12.53
C GLY A 206 9.16 11.34 11.90
N TYR A 207 9.68 11.16 10.68
CA TYR A 207 9.80 9.86 10.02
C TYR A 207 11.01 9.08 10.50
N THR A 208 10.84 7.76 10.57
CA THR A 208 11.92 6.80 10.67
C THR A 208 12.30 6.34 9.28
N LEU A 209 13.54 6.61 8.87
CA LEU A 209 14.11 6.18 7.60
C LEU A 209 15.14 5.06 7.83
N SER A 210 15.03 3.95 7.10
CA SER A 210 16.03 2.88 7.10
C SER A 210 16.81 2.84 5.80
N PHE A 211 18.11 2.71 5.87
CA PHE A 211 19.00 2.69 4.73
C PHE A 211 19.87 1.43 4.74
N ALA A 212 20.11 0.87 3.57
CA ALA A 212 21.12 -0.17 3.40
C ALA A 212 21.83 0.01 2.06
N SER A 213 23.13 -0.26 2.05
CA SER A 213 23.97 -0.21 0.86
C SER A 213 24.55 -1.59 0.57
N VAL A 214 24.33 -2.11 -0.64
CA VAL A 214 24.77 -3.45 -1.01
C VAL A 214 25.47 -3.43 -2.37
N PRO A 215 26.72 -3.92 -2.46
CA PRO A 215 27.36 -4.15 -3.75
C PRO A 215 26.66 -5.32 -4.47
N ILE A 216 26.36 -5.13 -5.75
CA ILE A 216 25.70 -6.15 -6.58
C ILE A 216 26.61 -6.59 -7.71
N GLU A 217 26.77 -7.91 -7.83
CA GLU A 217 27.43 -8.54 -8.98
C GLU A 217 26.41 -8.92 -10.06
N GLY A 218 26.61 -8.36 -11.27
CA GLY A 218 25.75 -8.62 -12.42
C GLY A 218 24.35 -8.03 -12.28
N HIS A 219 23.36 -8.64 -12.95
CA HIS A 219 21.98 -8.18 -12.91
C HIS A 219 21.17 -8.96 -11.86
N VAL A 220 20.52 -8.23 -10.95
CA VAL A 220 19.52 -8.75 -10.00
C VAL A 220 18.20 -8.08 -10.32
N ALA A 221 17.23 -8.87 -10.78
CA ALA A 221 15.88 -8.40 -11.04
C ALA A 221 15.09 -8.20 -9.73
N ASN A 222 14.11 -7.29 -9.76
CA ASN A 222 13.12 -7.07 -8.69
C ASN A 222 13.71 -6.70 -7.32
N LEU A 223 14.76 -5.87 -7.30
CA LEU A 223 15.32 -5.32 -6.05
C LEU A 223 14.31 -4.47 -5.27
N SER A 224 13.29 -3.92 -5.93
CA SER A 224 12.16 -3.23 -5.30
C SER A 224 11.44 -4.06 -4.26
N VAL A 225 11.26 -5.35 -4.52
CA VAL A 225 10.65 -6.30 -3.58
C VAL A 225 11.53 -6.46 -2.35
N VAL A 226 12.85 -6.54 -2.55
CA VAL A 226 13.82 -6.69 -1.47
C VAL A 226 13.79 -5.46 -0.56
N VAL A 227 13.75 -4.25 -1.13
CA VAL A 227 13.61 -3.01 -0.35
C VAL A 227 12.27 -2.92 0.38
N ASN A 228 11.18 -3.40 -0.21
CA ASN A 228 9.89 -3.45 0.47
C ASN A 228 9.92 -4.40 1.67
N MET A 229 10.52 -5.57 1.53
CA MET A 229 10.65 -6.51 2.64
C MET A 229 11.58 -5.98 3.73
N PHE A 230 12.65 -5.30 3.34
CA PHE A 230 13.52 -4.59 4.27
C PHE A 230 12.75 -3.53 5.07
N LEU A 231 11.87 -2.75 4.42
CA LEU A 231 10.96 -1.79 5.08
C LEU A 231 10.03 -2.48 6.08
N ASP A 232 9.46 -3.63 5.71
CA ASP A 232 8.59 -4.42 6.58
C ASP A 232 9.33 -4.96 7.81
N LEU A 233 10.54 -5.50 7.63
CA LEU A 233 11.35 -6.07 8.69
C LEU A 233 11.93 -5.01 9.64
N GLU A 234 12.36 -3.86 9.12
CA GLU A 234 12.91 -2.76 9.93
C GLU A 234 11.83 -1.96 10.68
N ASN A 235 10.56 -2.13 10.31
CA ASN A 235 9.43 -1.38 10.87
C ASN A 235 9.67 0.14 10.86
N SER A 236 10.13 0.64 9.70
CA SER A 236 10.35 2.06 9.44
C SER A 236 9.21 2.67 8.61
N ASP A 237 9.15 4.00 8.58
CA ASP A 237 8.13 4.73 7.80
C ASP A 237 8.51 4.75 6.30
N ALA A 238 9.82 4.76 6.00
CA ALA A 238 10.36 4.54 4.66
C ALA A 238 11.73 3.85 4.69
N ALA A 239 12.07 3.18 3.59
CA ALA A 239 13.36 2.52 3.43
C ALA A 239 13.98 2.75 2.05
N PHE A 240 15.31 2.81 2.03
CA PHE A 240 16.11 3.04 0.85
C PHE A 240 17.19 1.97 0.70
N GLY A 241 17.18 1.29 -0.44
CA GLY A 241 18.26 0.41 -0.87
C GLY A 241 19.17 1.12 -1.86
N VAL A 242 20.46 1.20 -1.54
CA VAL A 242 21.50 1.75 -2.43
C VAL A 242 22.34 0.60 -2.97
N PHE A 243 22.23 0.37 -4.27
CA PHE A 243 22.82 -0.77 -4.95
C PHE A 243 23.85 -0.28 -5.96
N TYR A 244 25.07 -0.80 -5.90
CA TYR A 244 26.16 -0.34 -6.75
C TYR A 244 26.97 -1.51 -7.29
N ASP A 245 27.60 -1.33 -8.45
CA ASP A 245 28.56 -2.31 -8.97
C ASP A 245 29.87 -2.27 -8.16
N GLY A 246 30.66 -3.34 -8.24
CA GLY A 246 31.92 -3.45 -7.48
C GLY A 246 32.94 -2.32 -7.75
N GLU A 247 32.82 -1.63 -8.88
CA GLU A 247 33.66 -0.50 -9.28
C GLU A 247 33.07 0.87 -8.87
N GLY A 248 31.81 0.92 -8.41
CA GLY A 248 31.11 2.15 -8.03
C GLY A 248 30.73 3.06 -9.22
N SER A 249 30.83 2.56 -10.46
CA SER A 249 30.55 3.30 -11.70
C SER A 249 29.05 3.50 -11.95
N LYS A 250 28.22 2.61 -11.38
CA LYS A 250 26.76 2.65 -11.47
C LYS A 250 26.15 2.46 -10.10
N CYS A 251 25.36 3.45 -9.69
CA CYS A 251 24.60 3.40 -8.44
C CYS A 251 23.11 3.52 -8.73
N MET A 252 22.31 2.61 -8.19
CA MET A 252 20.86 2.60 -8.24
C MET A 252 20.31 2.74 -6.84
N ILE A 253 19.39 3.69 -6.66
CA ILE A 253 18.68 3.92 -5.41
C ILE A 253 17.24 3.49 -5.63
N ILE A 254 16.71 2.70 -4.70
CA ILE A 254 15.29 2.34 -4.66
C ILE A 254 14.73 2.77 -3.32
N GLY A 255 13.64 3.52 -3.33
CA GLY A 255 12.88 3.93 -2.16
C GLY A 255 11.52 3.24 -2.08
N ARG A 256 11.10 2.93 -0.85
CA ARG A 256 9.75 2.47 -0.51
C ARG A 256 9.27 3.24 0.71
N SER A 257 8.00 3.64 0.71
CA SER A 257 7.36 4.39 1.80
C SER A 257 6.04 3.75 2.18
N LYS A 258 5.79 3.68 3.49
CA LYS A 258 4.46 3.48 4.08
C LYS A 258 3.83 4.80 4.55
N ALA A 259 4.60 5.89 4.56
CA ALA A 259 4.14 7.20 4.96
C ALA A 259 3.45 7.91 3.78
N GLU A 260 2.17 8.24 3.97
CA GLU A 260 1.32 8.93 2.99
C GLU A 260 1.87 10.31 2.59
N HIS A 261 2.48 11.01 3.55
CA HIS A 261 3.01 12.36 3.37
C HIS A 261 4.44 12.40 2.83
N LEU A 262 5.03 11.24 2.54
CA LEU A 262 6.39 11.12 2.03
C LEU A 262 6.38 10.56 0.60
N ASP A 263 6.35 11.45 -0.39
CA ASP A 263 6.26 11.08 -1.81
C ASP A 263 7.62 10.64 -2.37
N MET A 264 7.83 9.32 -2.46
CA MET A 264 9.03 8.72 -3.03
C MET A 264 9.27 9.14 -4.48
N GLY A 265 8.22 9.33 -5.27
CA GLY A 265 8.33 9.78 -6.65
C GLY A 265 8.93 11.19 -6.76
N LYS A 266 8.51 12.13 -5.88
CA LYS A 266 9.10 13.48 -5.79
C LYS A 266 10.56 13.42 -5.36
N LEU A 267 10.87 12.68 -4.30
CA LEU A 267 12.25 12.53 -3.81
C LEU A 267 13.18 11.99 -4.91
N MET A 268 12.74 10.96 -5.63
CA MET A 268 13.55 10.34 -6.68
C MET A 268 13.69 11.22 -7.92
N ARG A 269 12.73 12.10 -8.23
CA ARG A 269 12.88 13.09 -9.32
C ARG A 269 14.00 14.10 -9.06
N ASN A 270 14.20 14.53 -7.80
CA ASN A 270 15.34 15.38 -7.42
C ASN A 270 16.69 14.68 -7.63
N LEU A 271 16.68 13.36 -7.73
CA LEU A 271 17.82 12.49 -7.99
C LEU A 271 17.92 12.08 -9.48
N GLY A 272 17.16 12.71 -10.38
CA GLY A 272 17.13 12.36 -11.80
C GLY A 272 16.40 11.05 -12.11
N GLY A 273 15.64 10.53 -11.15
CA GLY A 273 14.82 9.33 -11.27
C GLY A 273 13.33 9.63 -11.39
N GLY A 274 12.50 8.71 -10.88
CA GLY A 274 11.05 8.84 -10.90
C GLY A 274 10.33 7.79 -10.05
N GLY A 275 9.01 7.81 -10.09
CA GLY A 275 8.16 6.93 -9.29
C GLY A 275 6.80 7.55 -8.95
N HIS A 276 6.15 6.96 -7.98
CA HIS A 276 4.86 7.37 -7.40
C HIS A 276 4.99 7.47 -5.85
N PRO A 277 3.97 7.94 -5.11
CA PRO A 277 4.14 8.29 -3.69
C PRO A 277 4.73 7.17 -2.81
N GLY A 278 4.28 5.92 -2.95
CA GLY A 278 4.79 4.79 -2.17
C GLY A 278 6.12 4.17 -2.65
N ALA A 279 6.59 4.51 -3.85
CA ALA A 279 7.74 3.85 -4.47
C ALA A 279 8.44 4.70 -5.53
N GLY A 280 9.77 4.69 -5.50
CA GLY A 280 10.54 5.33 -6.56
C GLY A 280 11.93 4.74 -6.73
N ALA A 281 12.58 5.10 -7.83
CA ALA A 281 13.96 4.73 -8.11
C ALA A 281 14.70 5.83 -8.86
N ALA A 282 16.00 5.93 -8.62
CA ALA A 282 16.92 6.82 -9.31
C ALA A 282 18.23 6.09 -9.65
N GLN A 283 18.91 6.52 -10.71
CA GLN A 283 20.18 5.95 -11.13
C GLN A 283 21.18 7.04 -11.50
N PHE A 284 22.42 6.91 -11.02
CA PHE A 284 23.52 7.82 -11.32
C PHE A 284 24.66 7.11 -12.04
N LYS A 285 25.35 7.88 -12.90
CA LYS A 285 26.61 7.50 -13.56
C LYS A 285 27.70 8.46 -13.06
N SER A 286 28.26 8.16 -11.90
CA SER A 286 29.36 8.92 -11.30
C SER A 286 30.09 8.03 -10.30
N ASP A 287 31.35 8.35 -10.01
CA ASP A 287 32.20 7.62 -9.07
C ASP A 287 31.60 7.61 -7.65
N PHE A 288 30.78 6.60 -7.37
CA PHE A 288 30.12 6.41 -6.09
C PHE A 288 31.09 5.69 -5.15
N HIS A 289 31.67 6.44 -4.23
CA HIS A 289 32.63 5.90 -3.27
C HIS A 289 32.10 5.84 -1.82
N ASN A 290 31.00 6.52 -1.52
CA ASN A 290 30.49 6.59 -0.15
C ASN A 290 28.94 6.56 -0.07
N PRO A 291 28.34 5.45 0.40
CA PRO A 291 26.90 5.35 0.64
C PRO A 291 26.35 6.34 1.66
N ASP A 292 27.14 6.72 2.66
CA ASP A 292 26.72 7.64 3.72
C ASP A 292 26.38 9.04 3.19
N ALA A 293 27.07 9.49 2.13
CA ALA A 293 26.78 10.74 1.46
C ALA A 293 25.39 10.71 0.80
N VAL A 294 25.01 9.58 0.20
CA VAL A 294 23.68 9.40 -0.40
C VAL A 294 22.60 9.33 0.68
N PHE A 295 22.85 8.64 1.81
CA PHE A 295 21.90 8.62 2.92
C PHE A 295 21.66 10.02 3.47
N THR A 296 22.74 10.80 3.63
CA THR A 296 22.67 12.19 4.10
C THR A 296 21.93 13.08 3.11
N MET A 297 22.18 12.93 1.81
CA MET A 297 21.44 13.64 0.76
C MET A 297 19.94 13.31 0.79
N LEU A 298 19.59 12.03 0.93
CA LEU A 298 18.19 11.59 1.06
C LEU A 298 17.54 12.17 2.31
N CYS A 299 18.24 12.18 3.45
CA CYS A 299 17.75 12.85 4.66
C CYS A 299 17.47 14.32 4.39
N ASN A 300 18.41 15.06 3.79
CA ASN A 300 18.21 16.48 3.47
C ASN A 300 17.04 16.71 2.51
N LEU A 301 16.81 15.82 1.54
CA LEU A 301 15.65 15.92 0.66
C LEU A 301 14.34 15.73 1.43
N VAL A 302 14.29 14.78 2.38
CA VAL A 302 13.14 14.59 3.28
C VAL A 302 12.96 15.75 4.25
N GLU A 303 14.06 16.37 4.71
CA GLU A 303 14.00 17.58 5.54
C GLU A 303 13.40 18.77 4.80
N ASN A 304 13.77 18.95 3.52
CA ASN A 304 13.37 20.09 2.70
C ASN A 304 12.05 19.92 1.96
N ASP A 305 11.49 18.70 1.88
CA ASP A 305 10.15 18.47 1.33
C ASP A 305 9.11 18.94 2.36
N GLN A 306 8.93 20.26 2.45
CA GLN A 306 7.85 20.89 3.19
C GLN A 306 6.51 20.62 2.49
N VAL A 307 5.97 19.41 2.67
CA VAL A 307 4.53 19.20 2.59
C VAL A 307 4.00 19.39 4.00
N ALA A 308 3.17 20.43 4.19
CA ALA A 308 2.57 20.81 5.46
C ALA A 308 1.98 19.58 6.16
N SER A 309 2.73 19.04 7.12
CA SER A 309 2.22 18.02 8.03
C SER A 309 1.15 18.70 8.85
N VAL A 310 -0.10 18.22 8.78
CA VAL A 310 -1.14 18.63 9.73
C VAL A 310 -0.60 18.44 11.14
N GLN A 311 -0.54 19.54 11.88
CA GLN A 311 -0.04 19.57 13.25
C GLN A 311 -1.20 19.31 14.22
N LEU A 312 -0.89 18.93 15.47
CA LEU A 312 -1.93 18.81 16.49
C LEU A 312 -2.67 20.12 16.71
N GLY A 313 -2.01 21.27 16.53
CA GLY A 313 -2.66 22.58 16.52
C GLY A 313 -3.83 22.70 15.54
N ASP A 314 -3.79 21.99 14.41
CA ASP A 314 -4.82 22.04 13.37
C ASP A 314 -6.05 21.16 13.68
N ILE A 315 -5.88 20.13 14.53
CA ILE A 315 -6.94 19.14 14.82
C ILE A 315 -7.40 19.13 16.29
N MET A 316 -6.70 19.85 17.17
CA MET A 316 -7.04 19.90 18.59
C MET A 316 -8.35 20.65 18.84
N SER A 317 -9.04 20.28 19.91
CA SER A 317 -10.20 21.02 20.39
C SER A 317 -9.78 22.15 21.34
N PHE A 318 -10.32 23.35 21.11
CA PHE A 318 -10.21 24.54 21.96
C PHE A 318 -11.55 25.29 21.99
N PRO A 319 -11.97 25.92 23.12
CA PRO A 319 -11.31 25.98 24.42
C PRO A 319 -11.43 24.69 25.24
N VAL A 320 -10.38 24.35 25.98
CA VAL A 320 -10.34 23.13 26.80
C VAL A 320 -11.18 23.32 28.07
N VAL A 321 -12.15 22.44 28.28
CA VAL A 321 -12.86 22.36 29.56
C VAL A 321 -11.94 21.70 30.58
N SER A 322 -11.49 22.47 31.57
CA SER A 322 -10.64 22.03 32.69
C SER A 322 -11.26 22.38 34.05
N VAL A 323 -10.69 21.85 35.13
CA VAL A 323 -11.07 22.18 36.52
C VAL A 323 -9.83 22.45 37.36
N GLU A 324 -9.93 23.37 38.33
CA GLU A 324 -8.84 23.62 39.28
C GLU A 324 -8.68 22.48 40.29
N THR A 325 -7.47 22.28 40.83
CA THR A 325 -7.18 21.25 41.84
C THR A 325 -8.10 21.26 43.06
N THR A 326 -8.64 22.44 43.40
CA THR A 326 -9.51 22.70 44.53
C THR A 326 -11.00 22.46 44.25
N THR A 327 -11.36 22.27 42.97
CA THR A 327 -12.76 22.05 42.54
C THR A 327 -13.37 20.84 43.28
N PRO A 328 -14.57 20.96 43.87
CA PRO A 328 -15.25 19.82 44.51
C PRO A 328 -15.66 18.74 43.50
N MET A 329 -15.64 17.47 43.92
CA MET A 329 -16.10 16.34 43.08
C MET A 329 -17.56 16.47 42.64
N GLU A 330 -18.44 17.08 43.45
CA GLU A 330 -19.83 17.39 43.05
C GLU A 330 -19.90 18.35 41.86
N ALA A 331 -19.16 19.46 41.91
CA ALA A 331 -19.10 20.45 40.83
C ALA A 331 -18.49 19.85 39.55
N LEU A 332 -17.48 18.98 39.68
CA LEU A 332 -16.97 18.20 38.55
C LEU A 332 -18.08 17.33 37.92
N GLY A 333 -18.91 16.69 38.74
CA GLY A 333 -19.98 15.81 38.26
C GLY A 333 -21.07 16.55 37.49
N GLU A 334 -21.38 17.78 37.90
CA GLU A 334 -22.28 18.69 37.19
C GLU A 334 -21.66 19.13 35.86
N LEU A 335 -20.41 19.61 35.89
CA LEU A 335 -19.68 20.05 34.70
C LEU A 335 -19.59 18.96 33.63
N LEU A 336 -19.22 17.73 34.02
CA LEU A 336 -19.11 16.59 33.09
C LEU A 336 -20.45 16.21 32.45
N ARG A 337 -21.57 16.50 33.13
CA ARG A 337 -22.92 16.21 32.64
C ARG A 337 -23.39 17.30 31.69
N GLU A 338 -23.24 18.56 32.09
CA GLU A 338 -23.62 19.72 31.29
C GLU A 338 -22.83 19.82 29.98
N ARG A 339 -21.52 19.58 30.04
CA ARG A 339 -20.64 19.66 28.87
C ARG A 339 -20.57 18.37 28.05
N GLY A 340 -21.23 17.30 28.49
CA GLY A 340 -21.15 15.99 27.84
C GLY A 340 -19.77 15.32 27.92
N CYS A 341 -18.81 15.90 28.64
CA CYS A 341 -17.44 15.40 28.73
C CYS A 341 -17.36 14.15 29.62
N THR A 342 -16.52 13.18 29.23
CA THR A 342 -16.26 11.95 30.01
C THR A 342 -15.08 12.07 30.97
N GLY A 343 -14.34 13.17 30.89
CA GLY A 343 -13.21 13.54 31.73
C GLY A 343 -12.62 14.88 31.29
N VAL A 344 -11.80 15.47 32.14
CA VAL A 344 -11.22 16.79 31.94
C VAL A 344 -9.80 16.84 32.52
N PRO A 345 -8.90 17.66 31.97
CA PRO A 345 -7.65 18.02 32.62
C PRO A 345 -7.91 18.76 33.94
N VAL A 346 -7.03 18.53 34.92
CA VAL A 346 -6.99 19.25 36.19
C VAL A 346 -5.82 20.22 36.15
N THR A 347 -6.10 21.49 36.42
CA THR A 347 -5.11 22.57 36.42
C THR A 347 -4.79 23.05 37.84
N ASP A 348 -3.57 23.53 38.03
CA ASP A 348 -3.14 24.30 39.20
C ASP A 348 -2.50 25.59 38.71
N ASN A 349 -3.16 26.74 38.93
CA ASN A 349 -2.71 28.04 38.43
C ASN A 349 -2.44 28.03 36.92
N GLY A 350 -3.32 27.42 36.13
CA GLY A 350 -3.22 27.33 34.67
C GLY A 350 -2.32 26.21 34.13
N LYS A 351 -1.52 25.54 34.98
CA LYS A 351 -0.68 24.40 34.56
C LYS A 351 -1.39 23.08 34.71
N VAL A 352 -1.23 22.17 33.77
CA VAL A 352 -1.84 20.83 33.84
C VAL A 352 -1.09 19.99 34.87
N VAL A 353 -1.78 19.54 35.91
CA VAL A 353 -1.19 18.75 36.99
C VAL A 353 -1.79 17.35 37.14
N GLY A 354 -2.94 17.11 36.50
CA GLY A 354 -3.59 15.81 36.53
C GLY A 354 -4.72 15.69 35.51
N VAL A 355 -5.32 14.50 35.46
CA VAL A 355 -6.55 14.24 34.72
C VAL A 355 -7.57 13.59 35.64
N ILE A 356 -8.84 13.91 35.43
CA ILE A 356 -9.94 13.30 36.17
C ILE A 356 -11.11 12.95 35.25
N SER A 357 -11.73 11.81 35.48
CA SER A 357 -12.76 11.24 34.61
C SER A 357 -13.99 10.78 35.38
N ARG A 358 -15.09 10.51 34.67
CA ARG A 358 -16.29 9.91 35.26
C ARG A 358 -16.00 8.59 36.00
N ARG A 359 -14.94 7.86 35.60
CA ARG A 359 -14.55 6.60 36.24
C ARG A 359 -14.02 6.82 37.66
N ASP A 360 -13.46 7.98 37.97
CA ASP A 360 -12.88 8.30 39.27
C ASP A 360 -13.94 8.51 40.36
N PHE A 361 -15.20 8.77 39.98
CA PHE A 361 -16.33 8.78 40.92
C PHE A 361 -16.55 7.42 41.59
N LYS A 362 -16.11 6.31 40.97
CA LYS A 362 -16.15 4.98 41.61
C LYS A 362 -15.26 4.88 42.86
N LYS A 363 -14.30 5.80 43.04
CA LYS A 363 -13.43 5.86 44.22
C LYS A 363 -14.14 6.46 45.44
N LEU A 364 -15.27 7.15 45.25
CA LEU A 364 -16.07 7.73 46.32
C LEU A 364 -16.87 6.64 47.03
N ARG A 365 -16.75 6.55 48.36
CA ARG A 365 -17.42 5.54 49.20
C ARG A 365 -18.47 6.12 50.14
N LYS A 366 -18.43 7.43 50.41
CA LYS A 366 -19.32 8.15 51.31
C LYS A 366 -19.73 9.48 50.69
N GLU A 367 -20.96 9.92 50.88
CA GLU A 367 -21.47 11.19 50.32
C GLU A 367 -20.62 12.40 50.70
N LYS A 368 -20.06 12.45 51.92
CA LYS A 368 -19.17 13.54 52.35
C LYS A 368 -17.94 13.73 51.46
N GLN A 369 -17.56 12.72 50.68
CA GLN A 369 -16.42 12.79 49.76
C GLN A 369 -16.74 13.57 48.48
N LEU A 370 -18.01 13.84 48.18
CA LEU A 370 -18.41 14.70 47.06
C LEU A 370 -17.90 16.14 47.24
N LYS A 371 -17.74 16.60 48.49
CA LYS A 371 -17.17 17.90 48.83
C LYS A 371 -15.63 17.93 48.82
N SER A 372 -15.00 16.78 48.61
CA SER A 372 -13.53 16.71 48.55
C SER A 372 -13.03 17.26 47.22
N PRO A 373 -11.83 17.88 47.20
CA PRO A 373 -11.27 18.45 45.99
C PRO A 373 -10.85 17.37 44.99
N VAL A 374 -10.93 17.67 43.69
CA VAL A 374 -10.55 16.76 42.60
C VAL A 374 -9.12 16.24 42.73
N LYS A 375 -8.20 17.05 43.27
CA LYS A 375 -6.80 16.63 43.48
C LYS A 375 -6.63 15.37 44.33
N ALA A 376 -7.61 15.04 45.17
CA ALA A 376 -7.57 13.83 45.99
C ALA A 376 -7.87 12.54 45.20
N TYR A 377 -8.45 12.64 44.01
CA TYR A 377 -8.90 11.51 43.21
C TYR A 377 -8.36 11.47 41.78
N MET A 378 -7.80 12.59 41.31
CA MET A 378 -7.18 12.71 40.00
C MET A 378 -6.00 11.76 39.83
N THR A 379 -5.65 11.45 38.59
CA THR A 379 -4.37 10.83 38.26
C THR A 379 -3.35 11.95 38.07
N PRO A 380 -2.29 12.03 38.89
CA PRO A 380 -1.23 13.02 38.75
C PRO A 380 -0.30 12.68 37.58
N SER A 381 0.49 13.66 37.13
CA SER A 381 1.49 13.51 36.06
C SER A 381 0.86 13.13 34.72
N VAL A 382 0.36 14.15 34.03
CA VAL A 382 -0.32 13.97 32.74
C VAL A 382 0.71 13.83 31.64
N VAL A 383 0.47 12.86 30.76
CA VAL A 383 1.19 12.75 29.51
C VAL A 383 0.67 13.85 28.59
N GLU A 384 1.52 14.80 28.24
CA GLU A 384 1.25 15.95 27.37
C GLU A 384 1.98 15.84 26.03
N ILE A 385 1.58 16.66 25.06
CA ILE A 385 2.20 16.70 23.72
C ILE A 385 2.25 18.14 23.18
N GLU A 386 3.31 18.48 22.45
CA GLU A 386 3.48 19.80 21.84
C GLU A 386 2.56 19.98 20.62
N ALA A 387 2.14 21.22 20.36
CA ALA A 387 1.20 21.58 19.30
C ALA A 387 1.70 21.25 17.89
N GLU A 388 3.02 21.31 17.68
CA GLU A 388 3.69 21.11 16.39
C GLU A 388 3.88 19.63 16.05
N LYS A 389 3.59 18.72 16.99
CA LYS A 389 3.68 17.27 16.76
C LYS A 389 2.56 16.81 15.83
N SER A 390 2.75 15.61 15.29
CA SER A 390 1.79 15.00 14.35
C SER A 390 0.64 14.25 15.07
N PRO A 391 -0.52 14.07 14.40
CA PRO A 391 -1.58 13.17 14.87
C PRO A 391 -1.09 11.73 15.12
N LEU A 392 -0.12 11.25 14.33
CA LEU A 392 0.48 9.93 14.50
C LEU A 392 1.24 9.80 15.82
N GLU A 393 1.99 10.84 16.21
CA GLU A 393 2.70 10.87 17.49
C GLU A 393 1.72 10.86 18.66
N ALA A 394 0.61 11.61 18.56
CA ALA A 394 -0.47 11.54 19.54
C ALA A 394 -1.08 10.13 19.62
N ALA A 395 -1.33 9.47 18.49
CA ALA A 395 -1.83 8.09 18.45
C ALA A 395 -0.87 7.11 19.14
N ARG A 396 0.43 7.19 18.83
CA ARG A 396 1.48 6.36 19.45
C ARG A 396 1.53 6.58 20.96
N LEU A 397 1.41 7.83 21.41
CA LEU A 397 1.39 8.19 22.83
C LEU A 397 0.15 7.62 23.53
N MET A 398 -1.02 7.74 22.89
CA MET A 398 -2.28 7.17 23.40
C MET A 398 -2.21 5.65 23.55
N ILE A 399 -1.62 4.94 22.58
CA ILE A 399 -1.42 3.48 22.63
C ILE A 399 -0.43 3.12 23.73
N LYS A 400 0.73 3.79 23.77
CA LYS A 400 1.81 3.50 24.73
C LYS A 400 1.36 3.64 26.18
N HIS A 401 0.54 4.65 26.46
CA HIS A 401 0.08 4.95 27.82
C HIS A 401 -1.34 4.46 28.11
N ASP A 402 -1.99 3.78 27.17
CA ASP A 402 -3.41 3.36 27.24
C ASP A 402 -4.37 4.51 27.64
N ILE A 403 -4.17 5.68 27.02
CA ILE A 403 -4.97 6.89 27.28
C ILE A 403 -5.87 7.23 26.09
N GLY A 404 -6.97 7.94 26.36
CA GLY A 404 -7.97 8.31 25.36
C GLY A 404 -7.92 9.75 24.88
N ARG A 405 -7.12 10.57 25.55
CA ARG A 405 -6.98 12.00 25.30
C ARG A 405 -5.62 12.45 25.80
N VAL A 406 -5.07 13.48 25.17
CA VAL A 406 -3.78 14.07 25.51
C VAL A 406 -3.95 15.58 25.49
N PRO A 407 -3.61 16.32 26.56
CA PRO A 407 -3.52 17.77 26.51
C PRO A 407 -2.43 18.20 25.53
N VAL A 408 -2.76 19.18 24.70
CA VAL A 408 -1.81 19.83 23.79
C VAL A 408 -1.29 21.08 24.47
N VAL A 409 0.02 21.20 24.54
CA VAL A 409 0.71 22.30 25.22
C VAL A 409 1.60 23.07 24.26
N GLU A 410 1.76 24.37 24.54
CA GLU A 410 2.73 25.25 23.88
C GLU A 410 3.42 26.07 24.97
N ASN A 411 4.75 26.10 24.98
CA ASN A 411 5.56 26.76 26.02
C ASN A 411 5.20 26.35 27.47
N GLY A 412 4.69 25.13 27.66
CA GLY A 412 4.27 24.60 28.98
C GLY A 412 2.89 25.06 29.45
N GLU A 413 2.13 25.76 28.60
CA GLU A 413 0.74 26.12 28.83
C GLU A 413 -0.18 25.25 27.97
N MET A 414 -1.34 24.85 28.52
CA MET A 414 -2.31 24.04 27.79
C MET A 414 -3.10 24.91 26.81
N ILE A 415 -2.95 24.63 25.51
CA ILE A 415 -3.65 25.35 24.45
C ILE A 415 -4.76 24.53 23.82
N GLY A 416 -4.80 23.21 24.05
CA GLY A 416 -5.80 22.34 23.44
C GLY A 416 -5.87 20.95 24.05
N ILE A 417 -6.77 20.14 23.53
CA ILE A 417 -6.84 18.72 23.83
C ILE A 417 -7.13 17.94 22.55
N VAL A 418 -6.43 16.82 22.38
CA VAL A 418 -6.69 15.88 21.28
C VAL A 418 -7.21 14.57 21.86
N THR A 419 -8.28 14.03 21.28
CA THR A 419 -8.88 12.75 21.67
C THR A 419 -8.60 11.67 20.63
N ARG A 420 -8.76 10.40 21.00
CA ARG A 420 -8.72 9.27 20.05
C ARG A 420 -9.65 9.50 18.85
N THR A 421 -10.82 10.09 19.07
CA THR A 421 -11.78 10.35 18.00
C THR A 421 -11.26 11.42 17.03
N ASP A 422 -10.60 12.45 17.52
CA ASP A 422 -10.04 13.52 16.67
C ASP A 422 -8.92 12.96 15.78
N VAL A 423 -8.04 12.14 16.36
CA VAL A 423 -6.97 11.44 15.62
C VAL A 423 -7.58 10.47 14.59
N MET A 424 -8.59 9.68 14.95
CA MET A 424 -9.21 8.74 14.01
C MET A 424 -9.96 9.46 12.90
N ARG A 425 -10.68 10.55 13.18
CA ARG A 425 -11.36 11.36 12.17
C ARG A 425 -10.39 11.92 11.15
N TYR A 426 -9.26 12.45 11.60
CA TYR A 426 -8.18 12.87 10.71
C TYR A 426 -7.78 11.76 9.72
N TYR A 427 -7.63 10.51 10.17
CA TYR A 427 -7.32 9.40 9.27
C TYR A 427 -8.49 8.95 8.39
N TYR A 428 -9.73 9.08 8.84
CA TYR A 428 -10.90 8.76 8.02
C TYR A 428 -11.15 9.80 6.92
N ASP A 429 -10.92 11.08 7.21
CA ASP A 429 -11.09 12.18 6.25
C ASP A 429 -10.01 12.17 5.14
N LEU A 430 -8.95 11.36 5.29
CA LEU A 430 -7.92 11.13 4.28
C LEU A 430 -8.26 10.01 3.29
N ILE A 431 -9.30 9.21 3.56
CA ILE A 431 -9.77 8.18 2.64
C ILE A 431 -10.55 8.91 1.52
N PRO A 432 -10.13 8.82 0.25
CA PRO A 432 -10.88 9.40 -0.86
C PRO A 432 -12.30 8.85 -0.91
N ASP A 433 -13.27 9.70 -1.27
CA ASP A 433 -14.67 9.31 -1.50
C ASP A 433 -14.83 8.16 -2.50
#